data_AF-A0A8S3GF70-F1
#
_entry.id   AF-A0A8S3GF70-F1
#
_cell.length_a   1.000
_cell.length_b   1.000
_cell.length_c   1.000
_cell.angle_alpha   90.00
_cell.angle_beta   90.00
_cell.angle_gamma   90.00
#
_symmetry.space_group_name_H-M   'P 1'
#
loop_
_entity.id
_entity.type
_entity.pdbx_description
1 polymer ?
#
loop_
_entity_poly.entity_id
_entity_poly.type
_entity_poly.pdbx_seq_one_letter_code
_entity_poly.pdbx_strand_id
1 'polypeptide(L)'
;CLNNRQGYGARMVDNFAAYKNYKFVIAIENSNCQDYVSEKLILAVSSGSIPIVAGFNGRPDYRRYMPEHSYINVFDYSSIKELANDLKRIGSNKTLYESYLWYKKHDNDISKLREMPLNEKLKHLADTIGSNTTMMIDGIAAKEKSENKVCKLIRFVRQTPWQEISA
;
A
#
# COMPACT_ATOMS: atom_id res chain seq x y z
N CYS A 1 -2.12 -12.71 -10.26
CA CYS A 1 -3.05 -11.69 -10.82
C CYS A 1 -2.32 -10.84 -11.85
N LEU A 2 -3.01 -10.49 -12.93
CA LEU A 2 -2.54 -9.91 -14.20
C LEU A 2 -1.50 -10.74 -14.98
N ASN A 3 -0.59 -11.46 -14.32
CA ASN A 3 0.32 -12.45 -14.92
C ASN A 3 1.10 -11.94 -16.15
N ASN A 4 1.34 -10.62 -16.24
CA ASN A 4 2.03 -9.96 -17.35
C ASN A 4 3.55 -10.25 -17.40
N ARG A 5 4.06 -11.07 -16.48
CA ARG A 5 5.43 -11.60 -16.44
C ARG A 5 5.35 -13.01 -15.85
N GLN A 6 6.10 -13.97 -16.41
CA GLN A 6 6.28 -15.27 -15.76
C GLN A 6 6.85 -15.03 -14.35
N GLY A 7 6.08 -15.43 -13.33
CA GLY A 7 6.44 -15.17 -11.94
C GLY A 7 7.66 -15.98 -11.52
N TYR A 8 8.49 -15.41 -10.64
CA TYR A 8 9.30 -16.19 -9.71
C TYR A 8 8.33 -17.11 -8.94
N GLY A 9 8.51 -18.42 -9.05
CA GLY A 9 7.48 -19.42 -8.72
C GLY A 9 6.85 -19.25 -7.34
N ALA A 10 5.51 -19.17 -7.31
CA ALA A 10 4.55 -19.39 -6.20
C ALA A 10 4.78 -18.76 -4.80
N ARG A 11 5.94 -18.19 -4.50
CA ARG A 11 6.23 -17.39 -3.31
C ARG A 11 6.86 -16.08 -3.78
N MET A 12 6.29 -14.96 -3.35
CA MET A 12 6.82 -13.62 -3.56
C MET A 12 8.14 -13.43 -2.79
N VAL A 13 9.20 -14.14 -3.17
CA VAL A 13 10.45 -14.13 -2.40
C VAL A 13 11.18 -12.79 -2.51
N ASP A 14 10.85 -11.92 -3.49
CA ASP A 14 11.38 -10.54 -3.47
C ASP A 14 10.52 -9.53 -4.25
N ASN A 15 9.37 -9.15 -3.69
CA ASN A 15 8.55 -8.04 -4.22
C ASN A 15 9.35 -6.74 -4.34
N PHE A 16 10.29 -6.52 -3.43
CA PHE A 16 11.11 -5.32 -3.41
C PHE A 16 12.05 -5.26 -4.63
N ALA A 17 12.71 -6.37 -4.99
CA ALA A 17 13.50 -6.45 -6.22
C ALA A 17 12.64 -6.25 -7.48
N ALA A 18 11.42 -6.77 -7.51
CA ALA A 18 10.52 -6.55 -8.63
C ALA A 18 10.15 -5.06 -8.76
N TYR A 19 9.70 -4.43 -7.66
CA TYR A 19 9.21 -3.06 -7.64
C TYR A 19 10.26 -2.01 -8.02
N LYS A 20 11.54 -2.23 -7.68
CA LYS A 20 12.65 -1.34 -8.07
C LYS A 20 12.74 -1.03 -9.56
N ASN A 21 12.20 -1.90 -10.42
CA ASN A 21 12.25 -1.75 -11.86
C ASN A 21 11.07 -0.94 -12.44
N TYR A 22 10.15 -0.50 -11.59
CA TYR A 22 8.95 0.23 -12.00
C TYR A 22 8.88 1.59 -11.31
N LYS A 23 8.30 2.57 -12.00
CA LYS A 23 8.03 3.91 -11.44
C LYS A 23 6.80 3.91 -10.55
N PHE A 24 5.83 3.06 -10.88
CA PHE A 24 4.55 2.97 -10.19
C PHE A 24 4.29 1.53 -9.78
N VAL A 25 3.73 1.33 -8.59
CA VAL A 25 3.33 0.01 -8.08
C VAL A 25 1.88 0.09 -7.65
N ILE A 26 1.06 -0.83 -8.13
CA ILE A 26 -0.32 -1.00 -7.66
C ILE A 26 -0.26 -1.61 -6.26
N ALA A 27 -0.47 -0.77 -5.24
CA ALA A 27 -0.49 -1.12 -3.83
C ALA A 27 -1.92 -1.09 -3.27
N ILE A 28 -2.90 -1.45 -4.11
CA ILE A 28 -4.31 -1.55 -3.74
C ILE A 28 -4.50 -2.71 -2.77
N GLU A 29 -5.31 -2.46 -1.75
CA GLU A 29 -5.62 -3.44 -0.73
C GLU A 29 -6.76 -4.38 -1.14
N ASN A 30 -6.74 -5.59 -0.60
CA ASN A 30 -7.73 -6.63 -0.94
C ASN A 30 -9.15 -6.28 -0.47
N SER A 31 -9.25 -5.36 0.49
CA SER A 31 -10.50 -4.89 1.08
C SER A 31 -10.37 -3.39 1.34
N ASN A 32 -11.46 -2.67 1.15
CA ASN A 32 -11.52 -1.27 1.52
C ASN A 32 -12.02 -1.12 2.97
N CYS A 33 -11.11 -1.28 3.92
CA CYS A 33 -11.39 -1.24 5.36
C CYS A 33 -10.66 -0.10 6.04
N GLN A 34 -11.26 0.43 7.10
CA GLN A 34 -10.56 1.38 7.97
C GLN A 34 -9.30 0.72 8.52
N ASP A 35 -8.20 1.47 8.51
CA ASP A 35 -6.89 1.08 9.01
C ASP A 35 -6.26 -0.17 8.35
N TYR A 36 -6.83 -0.68 7.26
CA TYR A 36 -6.28 -1.83 6.53
C TYR A 36 -5.21 -1.39 5.53
N VAL A 37 -3.98 -1.22 6.00
CA VAL A 37 -2.82 -0.88 5.19
C VAL A 37 -1.74 -1.93 5.37
N SER A 38 -1.27 -2.52 4.27
CA SER A 38 -0.33 -3.64 4.27
C SER A 38 1.10 -3.25 3.89
N GLU A 39 2.00 -4.23 3.92
CA GLU A 39 3.37 -4.11 3.41
C GLU A 39 3.45 -3.69 1.94
N LYS A 40 2.38 -3.83 1.14
CA LYS A 40 2.37 -3.39 -0.27
C LYS A 40 2.79 -1.92 -0.40
N LEU A 41 2.22 -1.07 0.46
CA LEU A 41 2.50 0.36 0.48
C LEU A 41 3.98 0.63 0.78
N ILE A 42 4.50 -0.09 1.76
CA ILE A 42 5.86 0.07 2.30
C ILE A 42 6.88 -0.43 1.28
N LEU A 43 6.66 -1.62 0.73
CA LEU A 43 7.55 -2.20 -0.27
C LEU A 43 7.60 -1.33 -1.53
N ALA A 44 6.48 -0.75 -1.96
CA ALA A 44 6.45 0.21 -3.07
C ALA A 44 7.33 1.43 -2.76
N VAL A 45 7.11 2.07 -1.61
CA VAL A 45 7.84 3.28 -1.20
C VAL A 45 9.33 3.03 -0.98
N SER A 46 9.69 1.98 -0.24
CA SER A 46 11.08 1.59 -0.01
C SER A 46 11.79 1.22 -1.32
N SER A 47 11.08 0.64 -2.30
CA SER A 47 11.67 0.35 -3.62
C SER A 47 11.93 1.60 -4.46
N GLY A 48 11.38 2.75 -4.07
CA GLY A 48 11.43 3.98 -4.86
C GLY A 48 10.40 4.07 -5.96
N SER A 49 9.35 3.26 -5.88
CA SER A 49 8.16 3.40 -6.69
C SER A 49 7.16 4.33 -6.01
N ILE A 50 6.34 5.02 -6.80
CA ILE A 50 5.15 5.72 -6.32
C ILE A 50 4.02 4.69 -6.16
N PRO A 51 3.49 4.49 -4.95
CA PRO A 51 2.36 3.58 -4.74
C PRO A 51 1.06 4.17 -5.32
N ILE A 52 0.33 3.33 -6.06
CA ILE A 52 -1.05 3.58 -6.49
C ILE A 52 -1.97 2.83 -5.53
N VAL A 53 -2.76 3.56 -4.77
CA VAL A 53 -3.63 3.05 -3.69
C VAL A 53 -5.10 3.29 -4.00
N ALA A 54 -5.99 2.67 -3.23
CA ALA A 54 -7.43 2.86 -3.39
C ALA A 54 -8.09 3.10 -2.04
N GLY A 55 -8.13 4.38 -1.65
CA GLY A 55 -8.80 4.85 -0.44
C GLY A 55 -10.09 5.58 -0.80
N PHE A 56 -11.23 5.15 -0.27
CA PHE A 56 -12.53 5.80 -0.49
C PHE A 56 -13.19 6.12 0.85
N ASN A 57 -13.73 7.33 0.99
CA ASN A 57 -14.39 7.81 2.22
C ASN A 57 -13.55 7.56 3.50
N GLY A 58 -12.24 7.83 3.42
CA GLY A 58 -11.31 7.65 4.55
C GLY A 58 -11.02 6.18 4.90
N ARG A 59 -11.23 5.26 3.97
CA ARG A 59 -10.95 3.82 4.16
C ARG A 59 -10.07 3.32 3.02
N PRO A 60 -8.90 2.74 3.34
CA PRO A 60 -8.03 3.24 4.41
C PRO A 60 -7.76 4.75 4.23
N ASP A 61 -7.59 5.50 5.32
CA ASP A 61 -7.15 6.89 5.24
C ASP A 61 -5.62 6.93 5.10
N TYR A 62 -5.13 6.88 3.86
CA TYR A 62 -3.68 6.83 3.57
C TYR A 62 -2.90 8.04 4.09
N ARG A 63 -3.56 9.19 4.34
CA ARG A 63 -2.92 10.38 4.95
C ARG A 63 -2.42 10.12 6.37
N ARG A 64 -3.00 9.12 7.05
CA ARG A 64 -2.58 8.67 8.39
C ARG A 64 -1.28 7.86 8.37
N TYR A 65 -0.88 7.36 7.19
CA TYR A 65 0.23 6.42 7.01
C TYR A 65 1.34 6.95 6.11
N MET A 66 1.02 7.93 5.27
CA MET A 66 1.91 8.52 4.29
C MET A 66 1.59 10.01 4.18
N PRO A 67 2.63 10.86 4.03
CA PRO A 67 2.41 12.26 3.81
C PRO A 67 1.74 12.49 2.45
N GLU A 68 1.04 13.62 2.32
CA GLU A 68 0.47 14.03 1.04
C GLU A 68 1.56 14.17 -0.03
N HIS A 69 1.17 14.02 -1.29
CA HIS A 69 2.08 14.07 -2.42
C HIS A 69 3.21 13.01 -2.37
N SER A 70 2.93 11.82 -1.83
CA SER A 70 3.85 10.66 -1.85
C SER A 70 3.23 9.37 -2.39
N TYR A 71 1.92 9.40 -2.69
CA TYR A 71 1.15 8.31 -3.26
C TYR A 71 0.10 8.86 -4.22
N ILE A 72 -0.50 7.97 -5.01
CA ILE A 72 -1.58 8.30 -5.95
C ILE A 72 -2.82 7.50 -5.54
N ASN A 73 -3.90 8.15 -5.15
CA ASN A 73 -5.16 7.49 -4.84
C ASN A 73 -6.06 7.44 -6.09
N VAL A 74 -6.50 6.24 -6.50
CA VAL A 74 -7.33 6.10 -7.70
C VAL A 74 -8.68 6.82 -7.61
N PHE A 75 -9.18 7.04 -6.38
CA PHE A 75 -10.46 7.71 -6.15
C PHE A 75 -10.39 9.25 -6.20
N ASP A 76 -9.19 9.81 -6.34
CA ASP A 76 -9.02 11.27 -6.52
C ASP A 76 -9.25 11.69 -7.99
N TYR A 77 -9.40 10.72 -8.89
CA TYR A 77 -9.62 10.95 -10.33
C TYR A 77 -11.08 10.69 -10.70
N SER A 78 -11.61 11.48 -11.63
CA SER A 78 -12.98 11.31 -12.14
C SER A 78 -13.16 10.06 -13.01
N SER A 79 -12.06 9.54 -13.57
CA SER A 79 -12.06 8.33 -14.41
C SER A 79 -10.69 7.64 -14.47
N ILE A 80 -10.70 6.35 -14.83
CA ILE A 80 -9.46 5.60 -15.10
C ILE A 80 -8.65 6.19 -16.26
N LYS A 81 -9.31 6.82 -17.24
CA LYS A 81 -8.62 7.50 -18.35
C LYS A 81 -7.82 8.70 -17.85
N GLU A 82 -8.39 9.46 -16.92
CA GLU A 82 -7.72 10.60 -16.30
C GLU A 82 -6.51 10.15 -15.49
N LEU A 83 -6.67 9.12 -14.65
CA LEU A 83 -5.56 8.48 -13.94
C LEU A 83 -4.45 8.03 -14.90
N ALA A 84 -4.81 7.34 -15.99
CA ALA A 84 -3.83 6.87 -16.97
C ALA A 84 -3.07 8.01 -17.67
N ASN A 85 -3.75 9.12 -17.97
CA ASN A 85 -3.11 10.31 -18.52
C ASN A 85 -2.15 10.96 -17.52
N ASP A 86 -2.54 11.02 -16.25
CA ASP A 86 -1.71 11.60 -15.22
C ASP A 86 -0.47 10.76 -14.90
N LEU A 87 -0.62 9.43 -14.83
CA LEU A 87 0.51 8.51 -14.71
C LEU A 87 1.52 8.65 -15.86
N LYS A 88 1.03 8.89 -17.09
CA LYS A 88 1.91 9.20 -18.24
C LYS A 88 2.66 10.51 -18.03
N ARG A 89 1.95 11.58 -17.64
CA ARG A 89 2.52 12.91 -17.37
C ARG A 89 3.61 12.86 -16.28
N ILE A 90 3.32 12.20 -15.16
CA ILE A 90 4.26 11.99 -14.06
C ILE A 90 5.43 11.11 -14.55
N GLY A 91 5.14 10.02 -15.24
CA GLY A 91 6.15 9.09 -15.74
C GLY A 91 7.10 9.69 -16.78
N SER A 92 6.66 10.67 -17.58
CA SER A 92 7.48 11.35 -18.60
C SER A 92 8.28 12.54 -18.06
N ASN A 93 7.94 13.06 -16.87
CA ASN A 93 8.60 14.23 -16.30
C ASN A 93 9.41 13.82 -15.06
N LYS A 94 10.75 13.81 -15.19
CA LYS A 94 11.67 13.42 -14.12
C LYS A 94 11.49 14.25 -12.86
N THR A 95 11.42 15.58 -12.97
CA THR A 95 11.27 16.48 -11.83
C THR A 95 9.96 16.26 -11.10
N LEU A 96 8.87 16.07 -11.85
CA LEU A 96 7.55 15.77 -11.26
C LEU A 96 7.57 14.42 -10.56
N TYR A 97 8.10 13.37 -11.21
CA TYR A 97 8.27 12.05 -10.58
C TYR A 97 9.06 12.14 -9.27
N GLU A 98 10.21 12.82 -9.29
CA GLU A 98 11.06 12.99 -8.10
C GLU A 98 10.39 13.83 -7.00
N SER A 99 9.42 14.68 -7.34
CA SER A 99 8.64 15.43 -6.35
C SER A 99 7.77 14.53 -5.47
N TYR A 100 7.33 13.37 -5.98
CA TYR A 100 6.61 12.37 -5.17
C TYR A 100 7.53 11.56 -4.24
N LEU A 101 8.84 11.60 -4.49
CA LEU A 101 9.85 10.87 -3.74
C LEU A 101 10.63 11.79 -2.80
N TRP A 102 10.04 12.93 -2.41
CA TRP A 102 10.71 13.97 -1.63
C TRP A 102 11.28 13.45 -0.30
N TYR A 103 10.60 12.49 0.34
CA TYR A 103 11.04 11.83 1.57
C TYR A 103 12.40 11.14 1.43
N LYS A 104 12.79 10.74 0.20
CA LYS A 104 14.11 10.16 -0.08
C LYS A 104 15.25 11.16 0.00
N LYS A 105 14.97 12.45 -0.20
CA LYS A 105 16.01 13.50 -0.17
C LYS A 105 16.46 13.83 1.26
N HIS A 106 15.72 13.37 2.27
CA HIS A 106 16.05 13.56 3.69
C HIS A 106 16.81 12.37 4.28
N ASP A 107 16.94 11.28 3.53
CA ASP A 107 17.57 10.05 4.00
C ASP A 107 18.70 9.64 3.06
N ASN A 108 19.93 10.00 3.44
CA ASN A 108 21.14 9.74 2.65
C ASN A 108 21.53 8.25 2.61
N ASP A 109 20.76 7.34 3.22
CA ASP A 109 21.18 5.95 3.43
C ASP A 109 20.13 4.89 3.02
N ILE A 110 19.49 5.10 1.88
CA ILE A 110 18.60 4.10 1.23
C ILE A 110 19.33 2.76 0.96
N SER A 111 20.66 2.77 0.91
CA SER A 111 21.50 1.57 0.92
C SER A 111 21.24 0.66 2.11
N LYS A 112 21.19 1.22 3.33
CA LYS A 112 20.96 0.46 4.57
C LYS A 112 19.54 -0.11 4.64
N LEU A 113 18.55 0.61 4.11
CA LEU A 113 17.19 0.12 3.97
C LEU A 113 17.09 -1.16 3.14
N ARG A 114 18.03 -1.48 2.24
CA ARG A 114 17.94 -2.70 1.42
C ARG A 114 18.16 -3.97 2.23
N GLU A 115 19.05 -3.94 3.21
CA GLU A 115 19.52 -5.10 3.97
C GLU A 115 18.72 -5.34 5.26
N MET A 116 17.89 -4.37 5.67
CA MET A 116 17.08 -4.45 6.88
C MET A 116 15.92 -5.47 6.78
N PRO A 117 15.57 -6.14 7.89
CA PRO A 117 14.33 -6.90 7.99
C PRO A 117 13.10 -5.97 7.90
N LEU A 118 11.93 -6.53 7.54
CA LEU A 118 10.73 -5.73 7.24
C LEU A 118 10.32 -4.82 8.40
N ASN A 119 10.36 -5.31 9.65
CA ASN A 119 10.06 -4.53 10.85
C ASN A 119 10.97 -3.30 11.02
N GLU A 120 12.25 -3.40 10.69
CA GLU A 120 13.16 -2.25 10.73
C GLU A 120 12.96 -1.30 9.56
N LYS A 121 12.66 -1.83 8.36
CA LYS A 121 12.22 -1.02 7.21
C LYS A 121 10.97 -0.21 7.57
N LEU A 122 10.03 -0.81 8.29
CA LEU A 122 8.81 -0.15 8.74
C LEU A 122 9.10 1.00 9.70
N LYS A 123 9.99 0.79 10.67
CA LYS A 123 10.37 1.81 11.65
C LYS A 123 11.11 2.98 10.99
N HIS A 124 12.15 2.68 10.22
CA HIS A 124 12.96 3.69 9.53
C HIS A 124 12.13 4.49 8.52
N LEU A 125 11.24 3.81 7.80
CA LEU A 125 10.32 4.48 6.90
C LEU A 125 9.37 5.42 7.65
N ALA A 126 8.76 4.95 8.74
CA ALA A 126 7.87 5.77 9.57
C ALA A 126 8.58 7.04 10.08
N ASP A 127 9.82 6.90 10.55
CA ASP A 127 10.67 8.03 10.99
C ASP A 127 10.96 9.01 9.84
N THR A 128 11.19 8.51 8.62
CA THR A 128 11.53 9.31 7.42
C THR A 128 10.32 10.04 6.83
N ILE A 129 9.17 9.38 6.77
CA ILE A 129 7.94 9.94 6.19
C ILE A 129 7.11 10.74 7.20
N GLY A 130 7.54 10.78 8.48
CA GLY A 130 6.82 11.45 9.56
C GLY A 130 5.50 10.76 9.94
N SER A 131 5.33 9.48 9.61
CA SER A 131 4.14 8.71 9.96
C SER A 131 4.30 8.14 11.37
N ASN A 132 3.23 8.13 12.17
CA ASN A 132 3.27 7.49 13.47
C ASN A 132 3.48 5.98 13.31
N THR A 133 4.66 5.49 13.72
CA THR A 133 5.07 4.07 13.61
C THR A 133 4.05 3.13 14.23
N THR A 134 3.42 3.51 15.34
CA THR A 134 2.36 2.72 15.99
C THR A 134 1.17 2.54 15.06
N MET A 135 0.75 3.59 14.36
CA MET A 135 -0.39 3.52 13.45
C MET A 135 -0.09 2.62 12.24
N MET A 136 1.11 2.73 11.66
CA MET A 136 1.51 1.90 10.52
C MET A 136 1.67 0.42 10.90
N ILE A 137 2.25 0.15 12.08
CA ILE A 137 2.31 -1.19 12.66
C ILE A 137 0.91 -1.70 12.95
N ASP A 138 0.02 -0.87 13.51
CA ASP A 138 -1.37 -1.23 13.77
C ASP A 138 -2.12 -1.54 12.48
N GLY A 139 -1.82 -0.85 11.37
CA GLY A 139 -2.43 -1.15 10.07
C GLY A 139 -1.95 -2.49 9.49
N ILE A 140 -0.66 -2.79 9.63
CA ILE A 140 -0.08 -4.07 9.21
C ILE A 140 -0.54 -5.20 10.12
N ALA A 141 -0.60 -4.97 11.43
CA ALA A 141 -1.16 -5.90 12.39
C ALA A 141 -2.67 -6.07 12.18
N ALA A 142 -3.38 -5.00 11.83
CA ALA A 142 -4.77 -5.05 11.40
C ALA A 142 -4.91 -5.82 10.10
N LYS A 143 -3.90 -5.87 9.23
CA LYS A 143 -3.87 -6.72 8.04
C LYS A 143 -3.61 -8.19 8.37
N GLU A 144 -2.75 -8.49 9.32
CA GLU A 144 -2.62 -9.85 9.86
C GLU A 144 -3.90 -10.28 10.58
N LYS A 145 -4.57 -9.35 11.27
CA LYS A 145 -5.85 -9.53 11.96
C LYS A 145 -7.08 -9.37 11.07
N SER A 146 -6.94 -8.89 9.82
CA SER A 146 -8.05 -8.67 8.89
C SER A 146 -8.52 -10.01 8.35
N GLU A 147 -9.21 -10.72 9.24
CA GLU A 147 -10.30 -11.61 8.96
C GLU A 147 -9.99 -12.77 8.00
N ASN A 148 -9.24 -13.72 8.56
CA ASN A 148 -9.51 -15.15 8.41
C ASN A 148 -11.03 -15.41 8.54
N LYS A 149 -11.55 -16.41 7.83
CA LYS A 149 -12.97 -16.76 7.56
C LYS A 149 -13.99 -16.51 8.68
N VAL A 150 -13.56 -16.50 9.94
CA VAL A 150 -14.31 -16.25 11.17
C VAL A 150 -15.09 -14.95 11.16
N CYS A 151 -14.59 -13.85 10.61
CA CYS A 151 -15.35 -12.61 10.70
C CYS A 151 -16.29 -12.36 9.52
N LYS A 152 -16.05 -13.01 8.37
CA LYS A 152 -17.11 -13.25 7.38
C LYS A 152 -18.24 -14.08 8.01
N LEU A 153 -17.88 -15.07 8.82
CA LEU A 153 -18.84 -15.92 9.55
C LEU A 153 -19.58 -15.15 10.66
N ILE A 154 -18.90 -14.34 11.46
CA ILE A 154 -19.53 -13.50 12.50
C ILE A 154 -20.42 -12.44 11.85
N ARG A 155 -20.01 -11.86 10.72
CA ARG A 155 -20.85 -10.91 9.96
C ARG A 155 -22.08 -11.59 9.39
N PHE A 156 -21.94 -12.80 8.83
CA PHE A 156 -23.06 -13.63 8.40
C PHE A 156 -23.99 -13.94 9.59
N VAL A 157 -23.46 -14.49 10.70
CA VAL A 157 -24.24 -14.83 11.91
C VAL A 157 -24.92 -13.62 12.55
N ARG A 158 -24.31 -12.43 12.52
CA ARG A 158 -24.93 -11.20 13.07
C ARG A 158 -25.99 -10.59 12.14
N GLN A 159 -25.93 -10.89 10.85
CA GLN A 159 -26.85 -10.33 9.84
C GLN A 159 -27.97 -11.30 9.47
N THR A 160 -27.84 -12.58 9.80
CA THR A 160 -28.87 -13.60 9.59
C THR A 160 -29.76 -13.74 10.83
N PRO A 161 -31.09 -13.61 10.71
CA PRO A 161 -32.02 -13.85 11.82
C PRO A 161 -31.87 -15.27 12.38
N TRP A 162 -31.95 -15.43 13.70
CA TRP A 162 -31.77 -16.74 14.35
C TRP A 162 -32.68 -17.84 13.79
N GLN A 163 -33.87 -17.49 13.29
CA GLN A 163 -34.81 -18.44 12.69
C GLN A 163 -34.29 -19.11 11.40
N GLU A 164 -33.36 -18.48 10.68
CA GLU A 164 -32.76 -19.02 9.46
C GLU A 164 -31.49 -19.86 9.72
N ILE A 165 -30.94 -19.80 10.94
CA ILE A 165 -29.71 -20.52 11.32
C ILE A 165 -30.04 -21.89 11.92
N SER A 166 -31.24 -22.05 12.49
CA SER A 166 -31.68 -23.25 13.22
C SER A 166 -32.66 -24.14 12.44
N ALA A 167 -32.78 -23.98 11.12
CA ALA A 167 -33.55 -24.84 10.22
C ALA A 167 -32.60 -25.70 9.37
#